data_AF-A0A225VJE3-F1
#
_entry.id   AF-A0A225VJE3-F1
#
_cell.length_a   1.000
_cell.length_b   1.000
_cell.length_c   1.000
_cell.angle_alpha   90.00
_cell.angle_beta   90.00
_cell.angle_gamma   90.00
#
_symmetry.space_group_name_H-M   'P 1'
#
loop_
_entity.id
_entity.type
_entity.pdbx_description
1 polymer ?
#
loop_
_entity_poly.entity_id
_entity_poly.type
_entity_poly.pdbx_seq_one_letter_code
_entity_poly.pdbx_strand_id
1 'polypeptide(L)'
;MMNDLTPPSPPLSLPVHVTRQHHSHSVGGMSPRENHTVSSVATLAAAATDSTNPQHHVRRMPTGQMADEAIPKERIDVINDFLQARVTTRPLIGVVCGSGLGGLSKCLSNQETIKYEDIPQFPRSTVEGHAGELVFGDLDGIHVVCMRGRFHCYEGYDMRETALPIRVMYLLGIKYLLVTNAAGGLNPDFNVGDLMIMNDHLNMPGLSGQHPLIGPNDSRFGARFTPLSNCYDKKLQDLAFTVAEKLGLAYKFRKGAYCFVSGPTYETPTECRFLRLVGGDAVGMSTVPEVIVAAHCGLKVLGMSLITNKALFPGEERDPASHNEVLETVQATQHDVERYVRDLIAAIGKQHNS
;
A
#
# COMPACT_ATOMS: atom_id res chain seq x y z
N MET A 1 -52.42 21.98 -32.45
CA MET A 1 -52.33 23.40 -32.03
C MET A 1 -51.04 23.55 -31.24
N MET A 2 -50.19 24.49 -31.68
CA MET A 2 -49.08 25.22 -31.01
C MET A 2 -48.17 24.43 -30.03
N ASN A 3 -46.91 24.16 -30.39
CA ASN A 3 -45.71 25.04 -30.28
C ASN A 3 -45.54 25.72 -28.92
N ASP A 4 -44.51 25.32 -28.16
CA ASP A 4 -43.66 26.24 -27.41
C ASP A 4 -42.28 25.61 -27.18
N LEU A 5 -41.31 26.08 -27.96
CA LEU A 5 -39.87 25.86 -27.78
C LEU A 5 -39.31 27.14 -27.16
N THR A 6 -38.77 27.05 -25.94
CA THR A 6 -37.99 28.11 -25.32
C THR A 6 -36.59 28.18 -25.95
N PRO A 7 -36.06 29.37 -26.27
CA PRO A 7 -34.71 29.49 -26.84
C PRO A 7 -33.62 29.45 -25.76
N PRO A 8 -32.38 29.03 -26.11
CA PRO A 8 -31.26 29.01 -25.17
C PRO A 8 -30.70 30.41 -24.89
N SER A 9 -30.24 30.61 -23.65
CA SER A 9 -29.63 31.86 -23.17
C SER A 9 -28.27 32.14 -23.83
N PRO A 10 -27.87 33.42 -24.00
CA PRO A 10 -26.59 33.78 -24.60
C PRO A 10 -25.40 33.54 -23.64
N PRO A 11 -24.17 33.37 -24.15
CA PRO A 11 -22.99 33.13 -23.33
C PRO A 11 -22.53 34.39 -22.58
N LEU A 12 -22.07 34.18 -21.35
CA LEU A 12 -21.44 35.20 -20.48
C LEU A 12 -20.17 35.76 -21.14
N SER A 13 -20.11 37.09 -21.27
CA SER A 13 -18.93 37.84 -21.68
C SER A 13 -18.03 38.12 -20.47
N LEU A 14 -16.74 37.80 -20.58
CA LEU A 14 -15.73 38.15 -19.59
C LEU A 14 -15.29 39.61 -19.77
N PRO A 15 -15.22 40.43 -18.71
CA PRO A 15 -14.66 41.76 -18.83
C PRO A 15 -13.13 41.73 -18.88
N VAL A 16 -12.62 42.60 -19.75
CA VAL A 16 -11.23 42.86 -20.12
C VAL A 16 -10.40 43.40 -18.95
N HIS A 17 -9.12 43.04 -18.96
CA HIS A 17 -8.04 43.54 -18.11
C HIS A 17 -8.17 45.02 -17.69
N VAL A 18 -8.08 45.27 -16.38
CA VAL A 18 -7.70 46.59 -15.84
C VAL A 18 -6.34 46.44 -15.16
N THR A 19 -5.33 47.00 -15.81
CA THR A 19 -3.98 47.23 -15.31
C THR A 19 -4.06 48.27 -14.18
N ARG A 20 -3.65 47.91 -12.95
CA ARG A 20 -3.48 48.89 -11.86
C ARG A 20 -2.01 49.30 -11.74
N GLN A 21 -1.83 50.61 -11.84
CA GLN A 21 -0.59 51.36 -11.78
C GLN A 21 0.10 51.24 -10.42
N HIS A 22 1.44 51.19 -10.46
CA HIS A 22 2.31 51.41 -9.32
C HIS A 22 2.18 52.85 -8.81
N HIS A 23 1.88 53.01 -7.52
CA HIS A 23 2.12 54.27 -6.82
C HIS A 23 3.51 54.25 -6.18
N SER A 24 4.34 55.18 -6.65
CA SER A 24 5.62 55.59 -6.12
C SER A 24 5.44 56.47 -4.89
N HIS A 25 6.12 56.16 -3.79
CA HIS A 25 6.56 57.16 -2.82
C HIS A 25 8.06 56.99 -2.56
N SER A 26 8.81 58.04 -2.91
CA SER A 26 10.22 58.23 -2.58
C SER A 26 10.36 59.48 -1.72
N VAL A 27 10.97 59.33 -0.53
CA VAL A 27 11.89 60.28 0.14
C VAL A 27 12.67 59.36 1.11
N GLY A 28 14.00 59.27 1.18
CA GLY A 28 15.10 60.15 0.84
C GLY A 28 16.05 60.12 2.05
N GLY A 29 17.24 59.53 1.92
CA GLY A 29 18.21 59.41 3.03
C GLY A 29 19.45 58.56 2.72
N MET A 30 20.41 59.19 2.05
CA MET A 30 21.85 58.84 1.86
C MET A 30 22.55 58.34 3.15
N SER A 31 23.62 57.52 3.23
CA SER A 31 24.64 56.94 2.31
C SER A 31 25.51 55.90 3.12
N PRO A 32 26.70 55.40 2.68
CA PRO A 32 26.90 54.00 2.26
C PRO A 32 28.02 53.25 3.04
N ARG A 33 28.23 51.96 2.71
CA ARG A 33 29.45 51.11 2.79
C ARG A 33 29.00 49.65 2.94
N GLU A 34 29.55 48.60 2.36
CA GLU A 34 30.72 48.36 1.50
C GLU A 34 30.49 46.97 0.85
N ASN A 35 30.94 46.80 -0.39
CA ASN A 35 30.94 45.52 -1.11
C ASN A 35 32.06 44.61 -0.59
N HIS A 36 31.77 43.33 -0.35
CA HIS A 36 32.77 42.27 -0.44
C HIS A 36 32.26 41.10 -1.28
N THR A 37 32.65 41.12 -2.55
CA THR A 37 32.90 39.93 -3.36
C THR A 37 34.21 39.28 -2.94
N VAL A 38 34.26 37.95 -2.84
CA VAL A 38 35.54 37.22 -2.95
C VAL A 38 35.35 36.02 -3.86
N SER A 39 36.17 36.02 -4.90
CA SER A 39 36.37 34.99 -5.91
C SER A 39 37.36 33.92 -5.40
N SER A 40 37.24 32.74 -6.00
CA SER A 40 38.21 31.63 -6.22
C SER A 40 39.67 31.78 -5.78
N VAL A 41 40.31 30.63 -5.45
CA VAL A 41 41.41 30.01 -6.24
C VAL A 41 41.89 28.72 -5.56
N ALA A 42 42.18 27.72 -6.39
CA ALA A 42 42.77 26.42 -6.06
C ALA A 42 44.30 26.49 -5.92
N THR A 43 44.87 25.36 -5.48
CA THR A 43 46.25 24.85 -5.72
C THR A 43 47.14 24.82 -4.48
N LEU A 44 47.58 23.61 -4.10
CA LEU A 44 49.00 23.29 -3.83
C LEU A 44 49.17 21.77 -3.78
N ALA A 45 50.05 21.28 -4.66
CA ALA A 45 50.54 19.92 -4.70
C ALA A 45 52.01 19.87 -4.27
N ALA A 46 52.37 18.73 -3.68
CA ALA A 46 53.68 18.07 -3.65
C ALA A 46 54.87 18.70 -2.88
N ALA A 47 55.37 17.96 -1.88
CA ALA A 47 56.75 17.45 -1.83
C ALA A 47 56.91 16.36 -0.75
N ALA A 48 57.51 15.23 -1.14
CA ALA A 48 58.02 14.14 -0.29
C ALA A 48 59.34 14.57 0.39
N THR A 49 60.00 13.92 1.36
CA THR A 49 60.25 12.51 1.76
C THR A 49 60.90 12.56 3.17
N ASP A 50 60.69 11.56 4.05
CA ASP A 50 61.80 10.79 4.63
C ASP A 50 61.32 9.54 5.39
N SER A 51 62.20 8.56 5.38
CA SER A 51 62.13 7.16 5.78
C SER A 51 62.22 6.90 7.30
N THR A 52 61.58 5.84 7.78
CA THR A 52 62.14 4.88 8.76
C THR A 52 61.26 3.63 8.84
N ASN A 53 61.90 2.46 8.77
CA ASN A 53 61.30 1.13 8.70
C ASN A 53 61.61 0.36 10.00
N PRO A 54 60.63 -0.27 10.66
CA PRO A 54 60.90 -1.38 11.55
C PRO A 54 60.33 -2.69 10.98
N GLN A 55 61.22 -3.67 10.83
CA GLN A 55 60.92 -5.05 10.47
C GLN A 55 59.97 -5.68 11.50
N HIS A 56 58.78 -6.12 11.07
CA HIS A 56 57.95 -7.05 11.82
C HIS A 56 58.04 -8.45 11.22
N HIS A 57 58.53 -9.39 12.05
CA HIS A 57 58.56 -10.82 11.79
C HIS A 57 57.16 -11.35 11.42
N VAL A 58 57.01 -11.86 10.19
CA VAL A 58 55.83 -12.63 9.78
C VAL A 58 55.96 -14.06 10.32
N ARG A 59 55.27 -14.35 11.42
CA ARG A 59 55.05 -15.72 11.90
C ARG A 59 54.05 -16.40 10.95
N ARG A 60 54.51 -17.34 10.13
CA ARG A 60 53.60 -18.22 9.36
C ARG A 60 52.81 -19.08 10.36
N MET A 61 51.51 -18.82 10.48
CA MET A 61 50.57 -19.73 11.13
C MET A 61 50.29 -20.92 10.19
N PRO A 62 50.04 -22.14 10.71
CA PRO A 62 49.66 -23.28 9.88
C PRO A 62 48.28 -23.02 9.27
N THR A 63 48.07 -23.49 8.04
CA THR A 63 46.77 -23.58 7.38
C THR A 63 45.84 -24.50 8.18
N GLY A 64 45.14 -23.93 9.15
CA GLY A 64 44.02 -24.55 9.83
C GLY A 64 42.82 -24.57 8.88
N GLN A 65 42.17 -25.72 8.77
CA GLN A 65 40.91 -25.92 8.07
C GLN A 65 39.95 -24.79 8.42
N MET A 66 39.52 -24.01 7.41
CA MET A 66 38.37 -23.15 7.58
C MET A 66 37.19 -24.08 7.79
N ALA A 67 36.71 -24.14 9.03
CA ALA A 67 35.36 -24.59 9.29
C ALA A 67 34.45 -23.76 8.39
N ASP A 68 33.53 -24.43 7.71
CA ASP A 68 32.50 -23.81 6.89
C ASP A 68 31.60 -22.99 7.83
N GLU A 69 32.02 -21.77 8.18
CA GLU A 69 31.21 -20.82 8.94
C GLU A 69 30.04 -20.45 8.05
N ALA A 70 28.94 -21.17 8.21
CA ALA A 70 27.70 -20.93 7.49
C ALA A 70 27.35 -19.44 7.60
N ILE A 71 27.32 -18.75 6.45
CA ILE A 71 26.91 -17.35 6.36
C ILE A 71 25.57 -17.20 7.09
N PRO A 72 25.43 -16.30 8.08
CA PRO A 72 24.19 -16.13 8.81
C PRO A 72 23.03 -15.90 7.84
N LYS A 73 22.03 -16.78 7.87
CA LYS A 73 20.84 -16.63 7.02
C LYS A 73 20.12 -15.33 7.39
N GLU A 74 19.73 -14.57 6.37
CA GLU A 74 18.88 -13.41 6.60
C GLU A 74 17.51 -13.87 7.11
N ARG A 75 16.84 -13.01 7.89
CA ARG A 75 15.52 -13.28 8.48
C ARG A 75 14.50 -13.81 7.47
N ILE A 76 14.47 -13.23 6.26
CA ILE A 76 13.52 -13.63 5.22
C ILE A 76 13.79 -15.05 4.71
N ASP A 77 15.06 -15.47 4.65
CA ASP A 77 15.45 -16.81 4.21
C ASP A 77 15.08 -17.85 5.26
N VAL A 78 15.24 -17.54 6.56
CA VAL A 78 14.80 -18.40 7.67
C VAL A 78 13.28 -18.63 7.62
N ILE A 79 12.49 -17.59 7.38
CA ILE A 79 11.03 -17.69 7.24
C ILE A 79 10.67 -18.54 6.02
N ASN A 80 11.28 -18.27 4.88
CA ASN A 80 11.00 -18.99 3.64
C ASN A 80 11.33 -20.47 3.77
N ASP A 81 12.51 -20.82 4.29
CA ASP A 81 12.91 -22.23 4.46
C ASP A 81 11.94 -23.01 5.35
N PHE A 82 11.47 -22.38 6.44
CA PHE A 82 10.46 -22.99 7.32
C PHE A 82 9.15 -23.28 6.57
N LEU A 83 8.64 -22.30 5.81
CA LEU A 83 7.38 -22.46 5.09
C LEU A 83 7.50 -23.44 3.92
N GLN A 84 8.63 -23.43 3.21
CA GLN A 84 8.93 -24.36 2.12
C GLN A 84 9.01 -25.82 2.58
N ALA A 85 9.49 -26.06 3.82
CA ALA A 85 9.54 -27.38 4.41
C ALA A 85 8.17 -27.90 4.88
N ARG A 86 7.23 -26.99 5.13
CA ARG A 86 5.91 -27.32 5.70
C ARG A 86 4.82 -27.38 4.65
N VAL A 87 4.84 -26.45 3.70
CA VAL A 87 3.82 -26.29 2.65
C VAL A 87 4.36 -26.80 1.33
N THR A 88 3.73 -27.84 0.81
CA THR A 88 4.10 -28.46 -0.48
C THR A 88 3.42 -27.81 -1.68
N THR A 89 2.30 -27.11 -1.47
CA THR A 89 1.57 -26.40 -2.51
C THR A 89 2.24 -25.07 -2.85
N ARG A 90 2.16 -24.68 -4.13
CA ARG A 90 2.68 -23.41 -4.63
C ARG A 90 1.51 -22.48 -4.94
N PRO A 91 1.20 -21.50 -4.08
CA PRO A 91 0.08 -20.61 -4.31
C PRO A 91 0.33 -19.74 -5.54
N LEU A 92 -0.67 -19.63 -6.40
CA LEU A 92 -0.67 -18.67 -7.51
C LEU A 92 -1.08 -17.28 -7.03
N ILE A 93 -1.96 -17.23 -6.04
CA ILE A 93 -2.62 -16.00 -5.57
C ILE A 93 -2.39 -15.86 -4.06
N GLY A 94 -1.87 -14.71 -3.65
CA GLY A 94 -1.88 -14.28 -2.26
C GLY A 94 -3.07 -13.39 -1.98
N VAL A 95 -3.69 -13.54 -0.82
CA VAL A 95 -4.77 -12.66 -0.36
C VAL A 95 -4.45 -12.11 1.02
N VAL A 96 -4.51 -10.79 1.17
CA VAL A 96 -4.45 -10.14 2.49
C VAL A 96 -5.85 -9.79 2.93
N CYS A 97 -6.37 -10.54 3.89
CA CYS A 97 -7.72 -10.33 4.43
C CYS A 97 -7.70 -9.20 5.45
N GLY A 98 -8.27 -8.05 5.10
CA GLY A 98 -8.54 -6.97 6.06
C GLY A 98 -9.75 -7.26 6.95
N SER A 99 -10.04 -6.30 7.84
CA SER A 99 -11.19 -6.35 8.74
C SER A 99 -12.46 -6.70 7.96
N GLY A 100 -13.04 -7.85 8.31
CA GLY A 100 -14.30 -8.32 7.76
C GLY A 100 -14.30 -9.14 6.49
N LEU A 101 -13.13 -9.40 5.93
CA LEU A 101 -12.97 -10.33 4.80
C LEU A 101 -12.22 -11.60 5.18
N GLY A 102 -12.04 -11.81 6.49
CA GLY A 102 -11.44 -13.03 7.05
C GLY A 102 -12.27 -14.30 6.84
N GLY A 103 -13.53 -14.19 6.41
CA GLY A 103 -14.36 -15.32 6.01
C GLY A 103 -13.92 -15.97 4.69
N LEU A 104 -13.17 -15.26 3.86
CA LEU A 104 -12.72 -15.75 2.55
C LEU A 104 -11.93 -17.06 2.63
N SER A 105 -11.07 -17.21 3.64
CA SER A 105 -10.30 -18.43 3.82
C SER A 105 -11.19 -19.65 4.06
N LYS A 106 -12.40 -19.47 4.59
CA LYS A 106 -13.38 -20.56 4.80
C LYS A 106 -13.89 -21.14 3.50
N CYS A 107 -13.79 -20.39 2.39
CA CYS A 107 -14.19 -20.86 1.06
C CYS A 107 -13.13 -21.79 0.42
N LEU A 108 -11.92 -21.86 0.97
CA LEU A 108 -10.86 -22.73 0.45
C LEU A 108 -11.13 -24.20 0.83
N SER A 109 -10.90 -25.12 -0.09
CA SER A 109 -10.79 -26.56 0.21
C SER A 109 -9.34 -26.95 0.52
N ASN A 110 -9.15 -28.15 1.09
CA ASN A 110 -7.81 -28.72 1.39
C ASN A 110 -6.92 -27.77 2.20
N GLN A 111 -7.49 -27.17 3.25
CA GLN A 111 -6.79 -26.13 4.00
C GLN A 111 -5.60 -26.66 4.80
N GLU A 112 -4.48 -25.97 4.72
CA GLU A 112 -3.36 -26.07 5.65
C GLU A 112 -3.15 -24.71 6.33
N THR A 113 -3.23 -24.69 7.65
CA THR A 113 -3.11 -23.46 8.44
C THR A 113 -1.82 -23.44 9.24
N ILE A 114 -1.08 -22.35 9.15
CA ILE A 114 0.15 -22.09 9.90
C ILE A 114 -0.02 -20.78 10.66
N LYS A 115 0.02 -20.83 12.00
CA LYS A 115 -0.06 -19.62 12.81
C LYS A 115 1.21 -18.81 12.69
N TYR A 116 1.10 -17.48 12.76
CA TYR A 116 2.26 -16.58 12.74
C TYR A 116 3.24 -16.86 13.88
N GLU A 117 2.75 -17.25 15.05
CA GLU A 117 3.57 -17.59 16.22
C GLU A 117 4.46 -18.82 16.01
N ASP A 118 4.07 -19.72 15.10
CA ASP A 118 4.83 -20.93 14.77
C ASP A 118 5.90 -20.64 13.70
N ILE A 119 5.81 -19.51 12.99
CA ILE A 119 6.74 -19.14 11.93
C ILE A 119 7.92 -18.39 12.58
N PRO A 120 9.16 -18.91 12.46
CA PRO A 120 10.31 -18.31 13.11
C PRO A 120 10.55 -16.88 12.61
N GLN A 121 10.72 -15.95 13.53
CA GLN A 121 10.98 -14.53 13.24
C GLN A 121 9.85 -13.82 12.48
N PHE A 122 8.64 -14.38 12.42
CA PHE A 122 7.50 -13.70 11.82
C PHE A 122 6.89 -12.65 12.78
N PRO A 123 6.28 -11.56 12.28
CA PRO A 123 5.60 -10.60 13.14
C PRO A 123 4.37 -11.22 13.83
N ARG A 124 3.92 -10.61 14.93
CA ARG A 124 2.75 -11.06 15.70
C ARG A 124 1.59 -10.10 15.46
N SER A 125 0.36 -10.62 15.44
CA SER A 125 -0.82 -9.76 15.31
C SER A 125 -1.39 -9.49 16.69
N THR A 126 -1.75 -8.24 16.98
CA THR A 126 -2.25 -7.83 18.30
C THR A 126 -3.66 -7.25 18.28
N VAL A 127 -4.21 -7.00 17.08
CA VAL A 127 -5.55 -6.42 16.87
C VAL A 127 -6.65 -7.48 17.01
N GLU A 128 -7.73 -7.13 17.69
CA GLU A 128 -8.92 -7.97 17.80
C GLU A 128 -9.54 -8.26 16.41
N GLY A 129 -9.97 -9.50 16.18
CA GLY A 129 -10.48 -9.96 14.88
C GLY A 129 -9.39 -10.41 13.88
N HIS A 130 -8.11 -10.28 14.22
CA HIS A 130 -7.00 -10.81 13.42
C HIS A 130 -6.53 -12.16 13.98
N ALA A 131 -6.87 -13.25 13.28
CA ALA A 131 -6.56 -14.60 13.74
C ALA A 131 -5.05 -14.90 13.84
N GLY A 132 -4.23 -14.21 13.07
CA GLY A 132 -2.78 -14.34 13.12
C GLY A 132 -2.27 -15.61 12.44
N GLU A 133 -2.77 -15.94 11.26
CA GLU A 133 -2.44 -17.19 10.56
C GLU A 133 -2.37 -17.06 9.04
N LEU A 134 -1.49 -17.85 8.42
CA LEU A 134 -1.46 -18.13 6.99
C LEU A 134 -2.31 -19.37 6.72
N VAL A 135 -3.32 -19.23 5.84
CA VAL A 135 -4.17 -20.33 5.41
C VAL A 135 -3.91 -20.61 3.94
N PHE A 136 -3.34 -21.76 3.66
CA PHE A 136 -3.15 -22.30 2.32
C PHE A 136 -4.36 -23.14 1.96
N GLY A 137 -4.75 -23.15 0.70
CA GLY A 137 -5.82 -24.03 0.24
C GLY A 137 -6.13 -23.85 -1.24
N ASP A 138 -7.18 -24.54 -1.68
CA ASP A 138 -7.59 -24.58 -3.06
C ASP A 138 -8.91 -23.86 -3.28
N LEU A 139 -9.04 -23.18 -4.42
CA LEU A 139 -10.29 -22.63 -4.89
C LEU A 139 -10.43 -22.88 -6.39
N ASP A 140 -11.37 -23.74 -6.79
CA ASP A 140 -11.57 -24.14 -8.19
C ASP A 140 -10.27 -24.58 -8.90
N GLY A 141 -9.43 -25.34 -8.19
CA GLY A 141 -8.13 -25.81 -8.69
C GLY A 141 -7.01 -24.77 -8.68
N ILE A 142 -7.26 -23.58 -8.10
CA ILE A 142 -6.26 -22.53 -7.93
C ILE A 142 -5.73 -22.58 -6.50
N HIS A 143 -4.42 -22.75 -6.35
CA HIS A 143 -3.76 -22.69 -5.05
C HIS A 143 -3.69 -21.23 -4.56
N VAL A 144 -4.18 -21.00 -3.35
CA VAL A 144 -4.26 -19.67 -2.71
C VAL A 144 -3.59 -19.71 -1.35
N VAL A 145 -2.92 -18.62 -0.98
CA VAL A 145 -2.50 -18.36 0.41
C VAL A 145 -3.21 -17.11 0.92
N CYS A 146 -3.89 -17.23 2.06
CA CYS A 146 -4.61 -16.16 2.71
C CYS A 146 -3.91 -15.76 4.01
N MET A 147 -3.67 -14.46 4.17
CA MET A 147 -3.21 -13.86 5.42
C MET A 147 -4.44 -13.46 6.24
N ARG A 148 -4.79 -14.24 7.26
CA ARG A 148 -5.93 -13.97 8.15
C ARG A 148 -5.47 -13.15 9.33
N GLY A 149 -5.59 -11.84 9.17
CA GLY A 149 -5.06 -10.86 10.08
C GLY A 149 -3.80 -10.23 9.49
N ARG A 150 -3.88 -8.93 9.22
CA ARG A 150 -2.75 -8.11 8.79
C ARG A 150 -2.04 -7.46 9.98
N PHE A 151 -0.91 -6.82 9.69
CA PHE A 151 -0.19 -5.98 10.64
C PHE A 151 -0.39 -4.52 10.24
N HIS A 152 -0.51 -3.65 11.22
CA HIS A 152 -0.68 -2.21 11.00
C HIS A 152 0.43 -1.42 11.69
N CYS A 153 0.78 -0.27 11.11
CA CYS A 153 1.81 0.58 11.70
C CYS A 153 1.37 1.20 13.02
N TYR A 154 0.07 1.41 13.23
CA TYR A 154 -0.45 1.90 14.51
C TYR A 154 -0.29 0.87 15.65
N GLU A 155 0.02 -0.40 15.37
CA GLU A 155 0.39 -1.41 16.38
C GLU A 155 1.85 -1.23 16.86
N GLY A 156 2.59 -0.26 16.30
CA GLY A 156 4.00 0.00 16.60
C GLY A 156 4.98 -0.68 15.64
N TYR A 157 4.48 -1.41 14.63
CA TYR A 157 5.31 -1.96 13.57
C TYR A 157 5.77 -0.88 12.59
N ASP A 158 7.02 -0.94 12.16
CA ASP A 158 7.45 -0.16 11.01
C ASP A 158 6.81 -0.72 9.71
N MET A 159 6.81 0.08 8.64
CA MET A 159 6.17 -0.33 7.37
C MET A 159 6.84 -1.54 6.71
N ARG A 160 8.13 -1.76 6.99
CA ARG A 160 8.88 -2.90 6.45
C ARG A 160 8.42 -4.18 7.14
N GLU A 161 8.18 -4.16 8.44
CA GLU A 161 7.58 -5.27 9.20
C GLU A 161 6.17 -5.55 8.72
N THR A 162 5.32 -4.52 8.56
CA THR A 162 3.92 -4.74 8.14
C THR A 162 3.80 -5.39 6.77
N ALA A 163 4.74 -5.09 5.87
CA ALA A 163 4.74 -5.58 4.49
C ALA A 163 5.68 -6.80 4.27
N LEU A 164 6.37 -7.27 5.31
CA LEU A 164 7.24 -8.45 5.27
C LEU A 164 6.53 -9.70 4.70
N PRO A 165 5.27 -10.00 5.08
CA PRO A 165 4.56 -11.18 4.55
C PRO A 165 4.43 -11.19 3.03
N ILE A 166 4.43 -10.02 2.37
CA ILE A 166 4.31 -9.95 0.91
C ILE A 166 5.57 -10.50 0.23
N ARG A 167 6.75 -10.24 0.80
CA ARG A 167 8.01 -10.85 0.31
C ARG A 167 8.01 -12.35 0.54
N VAL A 168 7.46 -12.80 1.66
CA VAL A 168 7.33 -14.23 1.97
C VAL A 168 6.40 -14.91 0.95
N MET A 169 5.22 -14.34 0.68
CA MET A 169 4.32 -14.85 -0.34
C MET A 169 4.96 -14.85 -1.75
N TYR A 170 5.71 -13.80 -2.09
CA TYR A 170 6.47 -13.75 -3.33
C TYR A 170 7.46 -14.93 -3.45
N LEU A 171 8.21 -15.23 -2.39
CA LEU A 171 9.13 -16.37 -2.37
C LEU A 171 8.41 -17.73 -2.43
N LEU A 172 7.18 -17.81 -1.92
CA LEU A 172 6.30 -18.97 -2.08
C LEU A 172 5.78 -19.14 -3.51
N GLY A 173 5.92 -18.12 -4.36
CA GLY A 173 5.70 -18.20 -5.80
C GLY A 173 4.47 -17.49 -6.34
N ILE A 174 3.75 -16.71 -5.51
CA ILE A 174 2.55 -16.00 -5.97
C ILE A 174 2.86 -15.09 -7.16
N LYS A 175 1.87 -14.92 -8.04
CA LYS A 175 1.91 -13.99 -9.18
C LYS A 175 0.93 -12.83 -9.03
N TYR A 176 -0.11 -13.05 -8.24
CA TYR A 176 -1.17 -12.09 -8.00
C TYR A 176 -1.32 -11.85 -6.51
N LEU A 177 -1.56 -10.60 -6.13
CA LEU A 177 -1.89 -10.21 -4.76
C LEU A 177 -3.25 -9.51 -4.75
N LEU A 178 -4.18 -10.04 -3.96
CA LEU A 178 -5.44 -9.37 -3.64
C LEU A 178 -5.32 -8.77 -2.25
N VAL A 179 -5.45 -7.46 -2.14
CA VAL A 179 -5.43 -6.77 -0.84
C VAL A 179 -6.81 -6.20 -0.55
N THR A 180 -7.33 -6.53 0.63
CA THR A 180 -8.67 -6.08 1.03
C THR A 180 -8.63 -5.31 2.34
N ASN A 181 -9.47 -4.29 2.49
CA ASN A 181 -9.60 -3.54 3.74
C ASN A 181 -11.02 -3.00 3.95
N ALA A 182 -11.28 -2.54 5.17
CA ALA A 182 -12.36 -1.60 5.47
C ALA A 182 -11.83 -0.17 5.31
N ALA A 183 -12.70 0.74 4.84
CA ALA A 183 -12.34 2.13 4.60
C ALA A 183 -13.53 3.08 4.87
N GLY A 184 -13.21 4.31 5.29
CA GLY A 184 -14.16 5.41 5.33
C GLY A 184 -14.35 6.01 3.93
N GLY A 185 -15.61 6.18 3.51
CA GLY A 185 -15.93 6.79 2.22
C GLY A 185 -15.77 8.32 2.26
N LEU A 186 -14.79 8.86 1.55
CA LEU A 186 -14.60 10.30 1.36
C LEU A 186 -15.44 10.83 0.19
N ASN A 187 -15.67 9.99 -0.82
CA ASN A 187 -16.52 10.34 -1.95
C ASN A 187 -18.01 10.29 -1.51
N PRO A 188 -18.77 11.40 -1.59
CA PRO A 188 -20.16 11.44 -1.11
C PRO A 188 -21.09 10.50 -1.89
N ASP A 189 -20.72 10.13 -3.12
CA ASP A 189 -21.48 9.19 -3.95
C ASP A 189 -21.33 7.73 -3.48
N PHE A 190 -20.38 7.44 -2.59
CA PHE A 190 -20.19 6.10 -2.05
C PHE A 190 -21.13 5.87 -0.86
N ASN A 191 -21.57 4.63 -0.73
CA ASN A 191 -22.46 4.19 0.32
C ASN A 191 -21.81 3.12 1.18
N VAL A 192 -22.25 3.05 2.43
CA VAL A 192 -21.88 1.95 3.33
C VAL A 192 -22.29 0.63 2.66
N GLY A 193 -21.35 -0.31 2.59
CA GLY A 193 -21.48 -1.59 1.88
C GLY A 193 -21.05 -1.58 0.41
N ASP A 194 -20.67 -0.43 -0.16
CA ASP A 194 -20.05 -0.39 -1.49
C ASP A 194 -18.65 -1.04 -1.46
N LEU A 195 -18.28 -1.69 -2.56
CA LEU A 195 -16.94 -2.21 -2.81
C LEU A 195 -16.21 -1.29 -3.79
N MET A 196 -15.19 -0.59 -3.32
CA MET A 196 -14.33 0.25 -4.15
C MET A 196 -13.12 -0.55 -4.64
N ILE A 197 -12.99 -0.70 -5.96
CA ILE A 197 -11.77 -1.16 -6.61
C ILE A 197 -10.77 0.00 -6.68
N MET A 198 -9.59 -0.22 -6.09
CA MET A 198 -8.52 0.79 -6.06
C MET A 198 -7.92 0.94 -7.45
N ASN A 199 -7.86 2.18 -7.93
CA ASN A 199 -7.15 2.53 -9.16
C ASN A 199 -5.83 3.26 -8.90
N ASP A 200 -5.69 3.85 -7.72
CA ASP A 200 -4.52 4.60 -7.27
C ASP A 200 -4.53 4.69 -5.73
N HIS A 201 -3.45 5.24 -5.16
CA HIS A 201 -3.40 5.59 -3.75
C HIS A 201 -2.66 6.89 -3.46
N LEU A 202 -2.98 7.50 -2.32
CA LEU A 202 -2.19 8.56 -1.71
C LEU A 202 -1.48 8.01 -0.47
N ASN A 203 -0.16 7.89 -0.54
CA ASN A 203 0.67 7.41 0.58
C ASN A 203 1.10 8.57 1.48
N MET A 204 0.21 9.07 2.35
CA MET A 204 0.50 10.24 3.18
C MET A 204 1.75 10.09 4.05
N PRO A 205 1.97 8.98 4.78
CA PRO A 205 3.19 8.82 5.56
C PRO A 205 4.43 8.65 4.67
N GLY A 206 4.28 8.04 3.50
CA GLY A 206 5.35 7.89 2.50
C GLY A 206 5.90 9.22 2.02
N LEU A 207 5.04 10.22 1.79
CA LEU A 207 5.45 11.57 1.43
C LEU A 207 6.30 12.25 2.51
N SER A 208 6.19 11.79 3.76
CA SER A 208 6.94 12.30 4.92
C SER A 208 8.10 11.40 5.35
N GLY A 209 8.45 10.39 4.53
CA GLY A 209 9.61 9.52 4.74
C GLY A 209 9.33 8.19 5.46
N GLN A 210 8.11 7.94 5.94
CA GLN A 210 7.73 6.61 6.43
C GLN A 210 7.33 5.73 5.25
N HIS A 211 8.23 4.85 4.80
CA HIS A 211 8.06 4.09 3.57
C HIS A 211 8.57 2.65 3.71
N PRO A 212 7.89 1.60 3.21
CA PRO A 212 8.30 0.21 3.41
C PRO A 212 9.65 -0.14 2.74
N LEU A 213 10.05 0.62 1.72
CA LEU A 213 11.32 0.45 0.99
C LEU A 213 12.47 1.34 1.50
N ILE A 214 12.28 2.06 2.62
CA ILE A 214 13.38 2.81 3.24
C ILE A 214 14.48 1.86 3.73
N GLY A 215 15.75 2.29 3.70
CA GLY A 215 16.92 1.46 4.03
C GLY A 215 17.55 0.76 2.82
N PRO A 216 18.48 -0.21 3.02
CA PRO A 216 19.15 -0.92 1.94
C PRO A 216 18.17 -1.66 1.00
N ASN A 217 18.48 -1.66 -0.28
CA ASN A 217 17.72 -2.41 -1.30
C ASN A 217 18.25 -3.83 -1.44
N ASP A 218 17.34 -4.79 -1.47
CA ASP A 218 17.65 -6.17 -1.82
C ASP A 218 17.21 -6.43 -3.26
N SER A 219 18.19 -6.65 -4.14
CA SER A 219 17.97 -6.85 -5.58
C SER A 219 17.29 -8.18 -5.91
N ARG A 220 17.15 -9.12 -4.96
CA ARG A 220 16.37 -10.34 -5.15
C ARG A 220 14.88 -10.05 -5.35
N PHE A 221 14.39 -8.96 -4.76
CA PHE A 221 12.98 -8.59 -4.84
C PHE A 221 12.70 -7.59 -5.95
N GLY A 222 13.54 -6.57 -6.11
CA GLY A 222 13.25 -5.53 -7.08
C GLY A 222 14.29 -4.44 -7.22
N ALA A 223 13.98 -3.49 -8.11
CA ALA A 223 14.83 -2.35 -8.38
C ALA A 223 14.78 -1.31 -7.26
N ARG A 224 15.90 -0.61 -7.04
CA ARG A 224 16.02 0.43 -6.02
C ARG A 224 14.93 1.51 -6.10
N PHE A 225 14.56 1.88 -7.32
CA PHE A 225 13.54 2.88 -7.61
C PHE A 225 12.40 2.21 -8.39
N THR A 226 11.31 1.89 -7.69
CA THR A 226 10.16 1.17 -8.27
C THR A 226 9.09 2.16 -8.74
N PRO A 227 8.68 2.12 -10.02
CA PRO A 227 7.54 2.92 -10.48
C PRO A 227 6.23 2.38 -9.91
N LEU A 228 5.37 3.26 -9.40
CA LEU A 228 4.06 2.89 -8.83
C LEU A 228 2.86 3.28 -9.71
N SER A 229 3.08 3.95 -10.84
CA SER A 229 2.02 4.48 -11.71
C SER A 229 1.02 3.44 -12.22
N ASN A 230 1.40 2.16 -12.23
CA ASN A 230 0.56 1.03 -12.64
C ASN A 230 0.56 -0.08 -11.56
N CYS A 231 0.77 0.26 -10.29
CA CYS A 231 0.86 -0.75 -9.22
C CYS A 231 -0.46 -1.51 -9.00
N TYR A 232 -1.60 -0.90 -9.32
CA TYR A 232 -2.89 -1.58 -9.43
C TYR A 232 -3.11 -2.04 -10.88
N ASP A 233 -3.15 -3.35 -11.12
CA ASP A 233 -3.19 -3.90 -12.47
C ASP A 233 -4.54 -3.61 -13.15
N LYS A 234 -4.49 -2.88 -14.28
CA LYS A 234 -5.69 -2.46 -15.01
C LYS A 234 -6.55 -3.64 -15.49
N LYS A 235 -5.94 -4.76 -15.89
CA LYS A 235 -6.68 -5.94 -16.36
C LYS A 235 -7.40 -6.63 -15.20
N LEU A 236 -6.77 -6.68 -14.02
CA LEU A 236 -7.44 -7.17 -12.81
C LEU A 236 -8.60 -6.26 -12.39
N GLN A 237 -8.44 -4.94 -12.49
CA GLN A 237 -9.55 -4.00 -12.23
C GLN A 237 -10.73 -4.27 -13.19
N ASP A 238 -10.47 -4.41 -14.49
CA ASP A 238 -11.53 -4.66 -15.48
C ASP A 238 -12.22 -6.02 -15.26
N LEU A 239 -11.43 -7.04 -14.91
CA LEU A 239 -11.95 -8.35 -14.52
C LEU A 239 -12.84 -8.26 -13.27
N ALA A 240 -12.43 -7.48 -12.28
CA ALA A 240 -13.16 -7.26 -11.05
C ALA A 240 -14.58 -6.70 -11.32
N PHE A 241 -14.70 -5.70 -12.20
CA PHE A 241 -16.01 -5.18 -12.62
C PHE A 241 -16.82 -6.20 -13.43
N THR A 242 -16.17 -6.93 -14.35
CA THR A 242 -16.82 -7.98 -15.15
C THR A 242 -17.44 -9.08 -14.27
N VAL A 243 -16.75 -9.49 -13.21
CA VAL A 243 -17.26 -10.48 -12.25
C VAL A 243 -18.45 -9.92 -11.46
N ALA A 244 -18.39 -8.64 -11.06
CA ALA A 244 -19.48 -7.98 -10.34
C ALA A 244 -20.75 -7.90 -11.19
N GLU A 245 -20.62 -7.57 -12.48
CA GLU A 245 -21.74 -7.55 -13.44
C GLU A 245 -22.41 -8.92 -13.58
N LYS A 246 -21.61 -9.99 -13.74
CA LYS A 246 -22.12 -11.37 -13.85
C LYS A 246 -22.89 -11.81 -12.61
N LEU A 247 -22.52 -11.30 -11.44
CA LEU A 247 -23.18 -11.58 -10.17
C LEU A 247 -24.38 -10.66 -9.88
N GLY A 248 -24.68 -9.68 -10.75
CA GLY A 248 -25.70 -8.68 -10.50
C GLY A 248 -25.35 -7.71 -9.39
N LEU A 249 -24.07 -7.59 -9.04
CA LEU A 249 -23.55 -6.75 -7.95
C LEU A 249 -22.98 -5.41 -8.43
N ALA A 250 -22.96 -5.13 -9.73
CA ALA A 250 -22.33 -3.94 -10.31
C ALA A 250 -22.76 -2.61 -9.65
N TYR A 251 -24.01 -2.52 -9.17
CA TYR A 251 -24.52 -1.33 -8.48
C TYR A 251 -23.82 -1.01 -7.15
N LYS A 252 -23.16 -1.99 -6.51
CA LYS A 252 -22.35 -1.83 -5.30
C LYS A 252 -20.88 -1.48 -5.59
N PHE A 253 -20.45 -1.55 -6.86
CA PHE A 253 -19.04 -1.39 -7.20
C PHE A 253 -18.70 0.05 -7.54
N ARG A 254 -17.55 0.50 -7.02
CA ARG A 254 -16.98 1.82 -7.24
C ARG A 254 -15.52 1.68 -7.70
N LYS A 255 -14.97 2.76 -8.24
CA LYS A 255 -13.55 2.88 -8.57
C LYS A 255 -13.03 4.17 -7.95
N GLY A 256 -11.88 4.14 -7.31
CA GLY A 256 -11.34 5.34 -6.68
C GLY A 256 -9.96 5.21 -6.07
N ALA A 257 -9.42 6.35 -5.66
CA ALA A 257 -8.12 6.47 -5.02
C ALA A 257 -8.22 6.26 -3.51
N TYR A 258 -7.35 5.40 -2.98
CA TYR A 258 -7.28 5.11 -1.54
C TYR A 258 -6.26 5.98 -0.83
N CYS A 259 -6.67 6.75 0.16
CA CYS A 259 -5.79 7.52 1.03
C CYS A 259 -5.33 6.67 2.21
N PHE A 260 -4.02 6.41 2.27
CA PHE A 260 -3.41 5.77 3.43
C PHE A 260 -2.95 6.81 4.44
N VAL A 261 -3.45 6.70 5.66
CA VAL A 261 -3.03 7.47 6.84
C VAL A 261 -2.57 6.52 7.95
N SER A 262 -1.75 7.00 8.89
CA SER A 262 -1.16 6.10 9.90
C SER A 262 -2.15 5.60 10.96
N GLY A 263 -3.21 6.37 11.28
CA GLY A 263 -4.09 6.07 12.42
C GLY A 263 -3.40 6.22 13.79
N PRO A 264 -3.95 5.67 14.89
CA PRO A 264 -5.18 4.87 14.96
C PRO A 264 -6.47 5.70 15.13
N THR A 265 -6.36 7.01 15.33
CA THR A 265 -7.54 7.89 15.36
C THR A 265 -8.19 7.92 13.98
N TYR A 266 -9.51 7.81 13.92
CA TYR A 266 -10.26 8.19 12.73
C TYR A 266 -10.03 9.66 12.41
N GLU A 267 -10.29 10.02 11.15
CA GLU A 267 -10.02 11.34 10.62
C GLU A 267 -10.97 12.39 11.23
N THR A 268 -10.42 13.55 11.57
CA THR A 268 -11.22 14.74 11.84
C THR A 268 -11.94 15.19 10.57
N PRO A 269 -13.06 15.93 10.67
CA PRO A 269 -13.75 16.42 9.48
C PRO A 269 -12.89 17.30 8.56
N THR A 270 -11.91 18.01 9.13
CA THR A 270 -10.98 18.82 8.34
C THR A 270 -9.97 17.96 7.58
N GLU A 271 -9.50 16.85 8.16
CA GLU A 271 -8.65 15.87 7.48
C GLU A 271 -9.43 15.18 6.36
N CYS A 272 -10.68 14.76 6.59
CA CYS A 272 -11.57 14.24 5.55
C CYS A 272 -11.70 15.21 4.37
N ARG A 273 -11.96 16.50 4.66
CA ARG A 273 -12.03 17.54 3.63
C ARG A 273 -10.72 17.68 2.86
N PHE A 274 -9.59 17.68 3.57
CA PHE A 274 -8.27 17.76 2.94
C PHE A 274 -8.03 16.56 2.01
N LEU A 275 -8.21 15.34 2.49
CA LEU A 275 -8.00 14.12 1.71
C LEU A 275 -8.89 14.09 0.46
N ARG A 276 -10.15 14.52 0.59
CA ARG A 276 -11.06 14.64 -0.55
C ARG A 276 -10.63 15.70 -1.55
N LEU A 277 -10.13 16.84 -1.08
CA LEU A 277 -9.64 17.95 -1.91
C LEU A 277 -8.43 17.53 -2.75
N VAL A 278 -7.55 16.69 -2.20
CA VAL A 278 -6.38 16.17 -2.91
C VAL A 278 -6.67 14.91 -3.76
N GLY A 279 -7.94 14.55 -3.93
CA GLY A 279 -8.38 13.51 -4.86
C GLY A 279 -8.64 12.14 -4.23
N GLY A 280 -8.72 12.02 -2.91
CA GLY A 280 -9.08 10.79 -2.22
C GLY A 280 -10.56 10.44 -2.33
N ASP A 281 -10.86 9.16 -2.57
CA ASP A 281 -12.23 8.63 -2.61
C ASP A 281 -12.57 7.79 -1.37
N ALA A 282 -11.58 7.13 -0.78
CA ALA A 282 -11.71 6.43 0.48
C ALA A 282 -10.44 6.60 1.33
N VAL A 283 -10.55 6.46 2.64
CA VAL A 283 -9.43 6.56 3.58
C VAL A 283 -9.35 5.33 4.48
N GLY A 284 -8.13 4.93 4.81
CA GLY A 284 -7.90 3.97 5.88
C GLY A 284 -6.43 3.83 6.25
N MET A 285 -6.15 2.80 7.05
CA MET A 285 -4.91 2.70 7.83
C MET A 285 -4.02 1.52 7.46
N SER A 286 -4.16 0.98 6.23
CA SER A 286 -3.46 -0.23 5.82
C SER A 286 -3.19 -0.29 4.31
N THR A 287 -2.92 -1.48 3.79
CA THR A 287 -2.83 -1.83 2.37
C THR A 287 -1.66 -1.23 1.59
N VAL A 288 -1.46 0.09 1.60
CA VAL A 288 -0.46 0.75 0.74
C VAL A 288 0.97 0.22 0.94
N PRO A 289 1.45 -0.07 2.18
CA PRO A 289 2.76 -0.70 2.35
C PRO A 289 2.88 -2.06 1.63
N GLU A 290 1.82 -2.87 1.68
CA GLU A 290 1.77 -4.18 1.02
C GLU A 290 1.78 -4.04 -0.50
N VAL A 291 0.99 -3.10 -1.04
CA VAL A 291 0.92 -2.81 -2.48
C VAL A 291 2.29 -2.36 -3.01
N ILE A 292 2.98 -1.48 -2.28
CA ILE A 292 4.31 -0.99 -2.67
C ILE A 292 5.33 -2.13 -2.69
N VAL A 293 5.32 -3.00 -1.67
CA VAL A 293 6.23 -4.16 -1.64
C VAL A 293 5.87 -5.16 -2.75
N ALA A 294 4.59 -5.37 -3.03
CA ALA A 294 4.14 -6.22 -4.12
C ALA A 294 4.60 -5.70 -5.49
N ALA A 295 4.46 -4.39 -5.72
CA ALA A 295 4.94 -3.73 -6.93
C ALA A 295 6.47 -3.81 -7.06
N HIS A 296 7.21 -3.63 -5.96
CA HIS A 296 8.66 -3.82 -5.93
C HIS A 296 9.05 -5.25 -6.35
N CYS A 297 8.28 -6.25 -5.90
CA CYS A 297 8.43 -7.65 -6.28
C CYS A 297 7.91 -8.00 -7.69
N GLY A 298 7.31 -7.05 -8.43
CA GLY A 298 6.73 -7.29 -9.75
C GLY A 298 5.44 -8.11 -9.75
N LEU A 299 4.72 -8.17 -8.62
CA LEU A 299 3.42 -8.84 -8.51
C LEU A 299 2.31 -8.01 -9.16
N LYS A 300 1.28 -8.69 -9.69
CA LYS A 300 0.06 -8.02 -10.16
C LYS A 300 -0.90 -7.83 -9.01
N VAL A 301 -1.31 -6.59 -8.72
CA VAL A 301 -2.11 -6.28 -7.53
C VAL A 301 -3.52 -5.86 -7.91
N LEU A 302 -4.49 -6.36 -7.16
CA LEU A 302 -5.85 -5.83 -7.10
C LEU A 302 -6.14 -5.38 -5.67
N GLY A 303 -6.48 -4.10 -5.51
CA GLY A 303 -6.89 -3.54 -4.23
C GLY A 303 -8.40 -3.33 -4.15
N MET A 304 -9.00 -3.67 -3.01
CA MET A 304 -10.42 -3.52 -2.77
C MET A 304 -10.70 -2.99 -1.36
N SER A 305 -11.52 -1.96 -1.27
CA SER A 305 -12.02 -1.44 0.00
C SER A 305 -13.52 -1.69 0.12
N LEU A 306 -13.94 -2.25 1.25
CA LEU A 306 -15.33 -2.19 1.68
C LEU A 306 -15.55 -0.83 2.35
N ILE A 307 -16.48 -0.04 1.85
CA ILE A 307 -16.86 1.23 2.47
C ILE A 307 -17.71 0.91 3.69
N THR A 308 -17.16 1.13 4.89
CA THR A 308 -17.78 0.70 6.14
C THR A 308 -18.48 1.82 6.89
N ASN A 309 -18.16 3.06 6.56
CA ASN A 309 -18.77 4.27 7.10
C ASN A 309 -18.60 5.42 6.10
N LYS A 310 -19.39 6.48 6.24
CA LYS A 310 -19.17 7.72 5.49
C LYS A 310 -18.32 8.68 6.31
N ALA A 311 -17.35 9.32 5.67
CA ALA A 311 -16.55 10.36 6.31
C ALA A 311 -17.43 11.55 6.71
N LEU A 312 -17.16 12.13 7.88
CA LEU A 312 -17.80 13.36 8.33
C LEU A 312 -17.06 14.57 7.76
N PHE A 313 -17.81 15.58 7.32
CA PHE A 313 -17.26 16.85 6.81
C PHE A 313 -17.60 18.03 7.72
N PRO A 314 -16.85 19.15 7.64
CA PRO A 314 -17.07 20.28 8.54
C PRO A 314 -18.50 20.83 8.45
N GLY A 315 -19.17 20.93 9.59
CA GLY A 315 -20.55 21.42 9.68
C GLY A 315 -21.63 20.33 9.60
N GLU A 316 -21.25 19.06 9.43
CA GLU A 316 -22.20 17.94 9.53
C GLU A 316 -22.33 17.45 10.98
N GLU A 317 -23.56 17.14 11.38
CA GLU A 317 -23.87 16.49 12.66
C GLU A 317 -24.37 15.07 12.40
N ARG A 318 -23.56 14.07 12.76
CA ARG A 318 -23.89 12.64 12.73
C ARG A 318 -23.09 11.92 13.82
N ASP A 319 -23.45 10.66 14.06
CA ASP A 319 -22.69 9.81 14.98
C ASP A 319 -21.23 9.64 14.51
N PRO A 320 -20.26 9.65 15.43
CA PRO A 320 -18.85 9.47 15.11
C PRO A 320 -18.60 8.05 14.60
N ALA A 321 -17.61 7.91 13.71
CA ALA A 321 -17.16 6.61 13.25
C ALA A 321 -16.73 5.72 14.43
N SER A 322 -17.13 4.46 14.40
CA SER A 322 -16.79 3.49 15.45
C SER A 322 -16.34 2.16 14.87
N HIS A 323 -15.52 1.44 15.63
CA HIS A 323 -15.10 0.09 15.22
C HIS A 323 -16.28 -0.89 15.13
N ASN A 324 -17.32 -0.71 15.95
CA ASN A 324 -18.50 -1.57 15.93
C ASN A 324 -19.30 -1.41 14.63
N GLU A 325 -19.50 -0.18 14.14
CA GLU A 325 -20.16 0.10 12.85
C GLU A 325 -19.43 -0.60 11.69
N VAL A 326 -18.09 -0.62 11.75
CA VAL A 326 -17.25 -1.34 10.78
C VAL A 326 -17.57 -2.83 10.80
N LEU A 327 -17.59 -3.46 11.98
CA LEU A 327 -17.87 -4.88 12.14
C LEU A 327 -19.29 -5.26 11.70
N GLU A 328 -20.28 -4.42 11.99
CA GLU A 328 -21.67 -4.63 11.58
C GLU A 328 -21.84 -4.60 10.07
N THR A 329 -21.26 -3.61 9.39
CA THR A 329 -21.30 -3.50 7.93
C THR A 329 -20.63 -4.69 7.25
N VAL A 330 -19.49 -5.10 7.80
CA VAL A 330 -18.75 -6.28 7.40
C VAL A 330 -19.63 -7.52 7.47
N GLN A 331 -20.32 -7.73 8.60
CA GLN A 331 -21.17 -8.89 8.80
C GLN A 331 -22.36 -8.88 7.84
N ALA A 332 -22.96 -7.71 7.61
CA ALA A 332 -24.08 -7.53 6.69
C ALA A 332 -23.72 -7.79 5.23
N THR A 333 -22.46 -7.58 4.84
CA THR A 333 -22.00 -7.73 3.44
C THR A 333 -21.26 -9.04 3.18
N GLN A 334 -20.92 -9.79 4.22
CA GLN A 334 -20.03 -10.95 4.17
C GLN A 334 -20.39 -11.95 3.06
N HIS A 335 -21.67 -12.35 2.94
CA HIS A 335 -22.10 -13.33 1.95
C HIS A 335 -21.83 -12.88 0.50
N ASP A 336 -22.15 -11.62 0.18
CA ASP A 336 -21.95 -11.08 -1.16
C ASP A 336 -20.45 -10.97 -1.48
N VAL A 337 -19.64 -10.53 -0.51
CA VAL A 337 -18.20 -10.39 -0.74
C VAL A 337 -17.50 -11.76 -0.84
N GLU A 338 -17.85 -12.74 -0.01
CA GLU A 338 -17.31 -14.10 -0.10
C GLU A 338 -17.61 -14.71 -1.47
N ARG A 339 -18.86 -14.60 -1.92
CA ARG A 339 -19.27 -15.07 -3.26
C ARG A 339 -18.50 -14.34 -4.36
N TYR A 340 -18.39 -13.02 -4.27
CA TYR A 340 -17.68 -12.21 -5.26
C TYR A 340 -16.20 -12.58 -5.36
N VAL A 341 -15.49 -12.64 -4.23
CA VAL A 341 -14.05 -12.90 -4.21
C VAL A 341 -13.75 -14.32 -4.67
N ARG A 342 -14.59 -15.31 -4.34
CA ARG A 342 -14.46 -16.67 -4.89
C ARG A 342 -14.49 -16.65 -6.42
N ASP A 343 -15.53 -16.08 -7.01
CA ASP A 343 -15.70 -16.04 -8.47
C ASP A 343 -14.58 -15.22 -9.14
N LEU A 344 -14.07 -14.18 -8.45
CA LEU A 344 -12.94 -13.38 -8.89
C LEU A 344 -11.63 -14.18 -8.90
N ILE A 345 -11.30 -14.91 -7.83
CA ILE A 345 -10.11 -15.77 -7.76
C ILE A 345 -10.16 -16.83 -8.87
N ALA A 346 -11.31 -17.48 -9.06
CA ALA A 346 -11.50 -18.45 -10.15
C ALA A 346 -11.31 -17.80 -11.53
N ALA A 347 -11.79 -16.57 -11.73
CA ALA A 347 -11.61 -15.83 -12.97
C ALA A 347 -10.14 -15.44 -13.22
N ILE A 348 -9.40 -15.03 -12.19
CA ILE A 348 -7.96 -14.73 -12.28
C ILE A 348 -7.18 -16.00 -12.67
N GLY A 349 -7.49 -17.14 -12.04
CA GLY A 349 -6.88 -18.42 -12.37
C GLY A 349 -7.11 -18.84 -13.82
N LYS A 350 -8.34 -18.68 -14.33
CA LYS A 350 -8.67 -18.92 -15.75
C LYS A 350 -7.87 -18.02 -16.69
N GLN A 351 -7.77 -16.72 -16.38
CA GLN A 351 -6.99 -15.77 -17.19
C GLN A 351 -5.49 -16.04 -17.14
N HIS A 352 -4.97 -16.61 -16.04
CA HIS A 352 -3.56 -16.98 -15.96
C HIS A 352 -3.22 -18.17 -16.89
N ASN A 353 -4.15 -19.10 -17.04
CA ASN A 353 -3.97 -20.32 -17.83
C ASN A 353 -4.32 -20.15 -19.32
N SER A 354 -4.91 -19.02 -19.71
CA SER A 354 -5.29 -18.69 -21.10
C SER A 354 -4.19 -17.96 -21.85
#